data_AF-A0A958USC8-F1
#
_entry.id   AF-A0A958USC8-F1
#
_cell.length_a   1.000
_cell.length_b   1.000
_cell.length_c   1.000
_cell.angle_alpha   90.00
_cell.angle_beta   90.00
_cell.angle_gamma   90.00
#
_symmetry.space_group_name_H-M   'P 1'
#
loop_
_entity.id
_entity.type
_entity.pdbx_description
1 polymer ?
#
loop_
_entity_poly.entity_id
_entity_poly.type
_entity_poly.pdbx_seq_one_letter_code
_entity_poly.pdbx_strand_id
1 'polypeptide(L)'
;DYIIRFFNKNHCRYNANLVHETLEADGNTENLKSSLPHHTYKSFDDYTAKMHQYSALQARMLYKKGKKPNYYHFLFRPFYRFWNQFIFGLGILDGKEGFILAYVSAFSVFKRYVNLWLLYRKID
;
A
#
# COMPACT_ATOMS: atom_id res chain seq x y z
N ASP A 1 -11.94 10.53 -5.05
CA ASP A 1 -11.27 11.36 -4.04
C ASP A 1 -10.44 12.46 -4.65
N TYR A 2 -10.62 13.68 -4.16
CA TYR A 2 -9.75 14.82 -4.46
C TYR A 2 -8.57 14.79 -3.49
N ILE A 3 -7.36 15.05 -4.01
CA ILE A 3 -6.12 15.06 -3.23
C ILE A 3 -5.33 16.30 -3.60
N ILE A 4 -4.73 16.94 -2.59
CA ILE A 4 -3.91 18.13 -2.81
C ILE A 4 -2.61 17.70 -3.50
N ARG A 5 -2.42 18.18 -4.73
CA ARG A 5 -1.25 17.85 -5.58
C ARG A 5 -0.30 19.03 -5.78
N PHE A 6 -0.84 20.25 -5.77
CA PHE A 6 -0.10 21.49 -5.91
C PHE A 6 -0.36 22.34 -4.67
N PHE A 7 0.70 22.73 -3.98
CA PHE A 7 0.61 23.44 -2.71
C PHE A 7 1.89 24.21 -2.40
N ASN A 8 1.77 25.24 -1.56
CA ASN A 8 2.92 25.95 -1.02
C ASN A 8 3.45 25.21 0.21
N LYS A 9 4.72 24.77 0.17
CA LYS A 9 5.37 24.02 1.26
C LYS A 9 5.40 24.77 2.60
N ASN A 10 5.33 26.11 2.58
CA ASN A 10 5.32 26.92 3.81
C ASN A 10 3.95 26.94 4.52
N HIS A 11 2.87 26.59 3.81
CA HIS A 11 1.49 26.64 4.31
C HIS A 11 0.82 25.26 4.36
N CYS A 12 1.57 24.19 4.10
CA CYS A 12 1.04 22.84 4.05
C CYS A 12 2.02 21.86 4.70
N ARG A 13 1.49 20.93 5.49
CA ARG A 13 2.28 19.89 6.17
C ARG A 13 1.69 18.51 5.87
N TYR A 14 2.52 17.49 5.74
CA TYR A 14 2.03 16.12 5.79
C TYR A 14 1.71 15.73 7.23
N ASN A 15 0.62 14.99 7.44
CA ASN A 15 0.29 14.44 8.75
C ASN A 15 1.32 13.39 9.21
N ALA A 16 1.34 13.06 10.50
CA ALA A 16 2.32 12.15 11.09
C ALA A 16 2.10 10.65 10.76
N ASN A 17 1.26 10.33 9.76
CA ASN A 17 0.96 8.95 9.40
C ASN A 17 2.11 8.35 8.60
N LEU A 18 2.61 7.17 8.96
CA LEU A 18 3.70 6.51 8.23
C LEU A 18 3.28 5.95 6.86
N VAL A 19 1.98 5.79 6.61
CA VAL A 19 1.40 5.28 5.35
C VAL A 19 0.09 6.02 5.11
N HIS A 20 -0.19 6.37 3.84
CA HIS A 20 -1.31 7.23 3.44
C HIS A 20 -1.24 8.63 4.09
N GLU A 21 -0.04 9.23 4.07
CA GLU A 21 0.16 10.63 4.45
C GLU A 21 -0.85 11.52 3.73
N THR A 22 -1.57 12.33 4.49
CA THR A 22 -2.51 13.33 3.96
C THR A 22 -1.89 14.69 4.17
N LEU A 23 -2.00 15.55 3.17
CA LEU A 23 -1.52 16.92 3.27
C LEU A 23 -2.59 17.77 3.99
N GLU A 24 -2.21 18.38 5.10
CA GLU A 24 -3.00 19.38 5.82
C GLU A 24 -2.60 20.76 5.30
N ALA A 25 -3.56 21.49 4.74
CA ALA A 25 -3.37 22.85 4.23
C ALA A 25 -3.93 23.87 5.23
N ASP A 26 -3.13 24.90 5.54
CA ASP A 26 -3.56 26.06 6.30
C ASP A 26 -4.07 27.14 5.34
N GLY A 27 -5.31 26.99 4.87
CA GLY A 27 -5.94 27.91 3.92
C GLY A 27 -7.04 27.28 3.05
N ASN A 28 -7.54 28.05 2.07
CA ASN A 28 -8.55 27.59 1.13
C ASN A 28 -7.96 26.61 0.10
N THR A 29 -8.67 25.51 -0.13
CA THR A 29 -8.35 24.54 -1.19
C THR A 29 -9.42 24.59 -2.27
N GLU A 30 -9.01 24.59 -3.54
CA GLU A 30 -9.92 24.50 -4.68
C GLU A 30 -9.65 23.25 -5.53
N ASN A 31 -10.71 22.77 -6.18
CA ASN A 31 -10.64 21.63 -7.08
C ASN A 31 -10.27 22.09 -8.49
N LEU A 32 -9.32 21.40 -9.11
CA LEU A 32 -9.00 21.62 -10.52
C LEU A 32 -10.18 21.17 -11.39
N LYS A 33 -10.59 22.01 -12.35
CA LYS A 33 -11.70 21.69 -13.28
C LYS A 33 -11.35 20.56 -14.26
N SER A 34 -10.07 20.34 -14.51
CA SER A 34 -9.56 19.30 -15.41
C SER A 34 -9.00 18.10 -14.64
N SER A 35 -9.00 16.93 -15.28
CA SER A 35 -8.37 15.73 -14.74
C SER A 35 -6.85 15.79 -14.93
N LEU A 36 -6.10 15.43 -13.90
CA LEU A 36 -4.66 15.26 -13.97
C LEU A 36 -4.34 13.75 -14.02
N PRO A 37 -3.83 13.22 -15.14
CA PRO A 37 -3.46 11.80 -15.22
C PRO A 37 -2.36 11.49 -14.20
N HIS A 38 -2.58 10.44 -13.39
CA HIS A 38 -1.65 10.03 -12.35
C HIS A 38 -1.20 8.57 -12.52
N HIS A 39 -0.08 8.39 -13.21
CA HIS A 39 0.59 7.09 -13.29
C HIS A 39 1.49 6.92 -12.07
N THR A 40 1.12 6.00 -11.19
CA THR A 40 1.82 5.80 -9.90
C THR A 40 3.19 5.11 -10.08
N TYR A 41 3.39 4.41 -11.20
CA TYR A 41 4.55 3.59 -11.49
C TYR A 41 4.97 3.77 -12.95
N LYS A 42 6.28 3.73 -13.23
CA LYS A 42 6.80 3.78 -14.60
C LYS A 42 7.26 2.41 -15.10
N SER A 43 7.56 1.49 -14.18
CA SER A 43 8.00 0.13 -14.48
C SER A 43 7.55 -0.87 -13.40
N PHE A 44 7.73 -2.17 -13.67
CA PHE A 44 7.50 -3.22 -12.68
C PHE A 44 8.54 -3.18 -11.54
N ASP A 45 9.76 -2.72 -11.82
CA ASP A 45 10.80 -2.54 -10.81
C ASP A 45 10.43 -1.41 -9.85
N ASP A 46 9.94 -0.29 -10.37
CA ASP A 46 9.40 0.81 -9.56
C ASP A 46 8.28 0.33 -8.65
N TYR A 47 7.38 -0.48 -9.21
CA TYR A 47 6.30 -1.10 -8.46
C TYR A 47 6.83 -1.97 -7.32
N THR A 48 7.81 -2.83 -7.60
CA THR A 48 8.38 -3.76 -6.63
C THR A 48 9.16 -3.04 -5.53
N ALA A 49 9.91 -1.99 -5.88
CA ALA A 49 10.61 -1.12 -4.94
C ALA A 49 9.62 -0.43 -4.00
N LYS A 50 8.53 0.15 -4.53
CA LYS A 50 7.48 0.75 -3.71
C LYS A 50 6.78 -0.27 -2.83
N MET A 51 6.47 -1.45 -3.36
CA MET A 51 5.91 -2.55 -2.57
C MET A 51 6.83 -2.92 -1.40
N HIS A 52 8.15 -2.97 -1.63
CA HIS A 52 9.11 -3.22 -0.55
C HIS A 52 9.01 -2.13 0.54
N GLN A 53 9.13 -0.86 0.18
CA GLN A 53 9.05 0.26 1.13
C GLN A 53 7.72 0.27 1.90
N TYR A 54 6.60 0.15 1.21
CA TYR A 54 5.27 0.15 1.84
C TYR A 54 5.06 -1.04 2.76
N SER A 55 5.52 -2.24 2.37
CA SER A 55 5.41 -3.43 3.21
C SER A 55 6.20 -3.27 4.52
N ALA A 56 7.37 -2.62 4.48
CA ALA A 56 8.18 -2.33 5.66
C ALA A 56 7.53 -1.26 6.56
N LEU A 57 6.98 -0.18 5.98
CA LEU A 57 6.25 0.85 6.73
C LEU A 57 5.01 0.27 7.42
N GLN A 58 4.22 -0.52 6.70
CA GLN A 58 3.04 -1.18 7.28
C GLN A 58 3.43 -2.17 8.39
N ALA A 59 4.54 -2.89 8.23
CA ALA A 59 5.07 -3.75 9.28
C ALA A 59 5.45 -2.95 10.54
N ARG A 60 6.14 -1.81 10.40
CA ARG A 60 6.45 -0.91 11.53
C ARG A 60 5.19 -0.40 12.23
N MET A 61 4.15 -0.05 11.47
CA MET A 61 2.86 0.36 12.04
C MET A 61 2.19 -0.78 12.83
N LEU A 62 2.21 -2.01 12.30
CA LEU A 62 1.67 -3.18 13.00
C LEU A 62 2.47 -3.52 14.26
N TYR A 63 3.79 -3.38 14.21
CA TYR A 63 4.68 -3.54 15.35
C TYR A 63 4.36 -2.52 16.45
N LYS A 64 4.23 -1.23 16.11
CA LYS A 64 3.81 -0.17 17.05
C LYS A 64 2.43 -0.45 17.68
N LYS A 65 1.53 -1.13 16.97
CA LYS A 65 0.22 -1.56 17.48
C LYS A 65 0.27 -2.85 18.32
N GLY A 66 1.46 -3.41 18.58
CA GLY A 66 1.63 -4.64 19.35
C GLY A 66 1.11 -5.91 18.65
N LYS A 67 0.87 -5.87 17.33
CA LYS A 67 0.41 -7.05 16.59
C LYS A 67 1.55 -8.05 16.45
N LYS A 68 1.33 -9.29 16.88
CA LYS A 68 2.30 -10.39 16.71
C LYS A 68 1.93 -11.24 15.49
N PRO A 69 2.87 -11.50 14.57
CA PRO A 69 2.63 -12.37 13.43
C PRO A 69 2.46 -13.82 13.91
N ASN A 70 1.55 -14.56 13.27
CA ASN A 70 1.31 -15.98 13.51
C ASN A 70 1.09 -16.68 12.15
N TYR A 71 1.00 -18.01 12.14
CA TYR A 71 0.83 -18.80 10.91
C TYR A 71 -0.36 -18.37 10.04
N TYR A 72 -1.47 -17.96 10.66
CA TYR A 72 -2.65 -17.45 9.95
C TYR A 72 -2.34 -16.21 9.10
N HIS A 73 -1.46 -15.32 9.56
CA HIS A 73 -1.07 -14.13 8.81
C HIS A 73 -0.23 -14.45 7.56
N PHE A 74 0.49 -15.57 7.54
CA PHE A 74 1.32 -15.99 6.42
C PHE A 74 0.57 -16.82 5.38
N LEU A 75 -0.38 -17.64 5.81
CA LEU A 75 -1.12 -18.54 4.90
C LEU A 75 -2.49 -17.99 4.55
N PHE A 76 -3.34 -17.79 5.55
CA PHE A 76 -4.74 -17.46 5.31
C PHE A 76 -4.92 -16.04 4.76
N ARG A 77 -4.21 -15.04 5.31
CA ARG A 77 -4.38 -13.65 4.84
C ARG A 77 -3.99 -13.43 3.37
N PRO A 78 -2.82 -13.90 2.90
CA PRO A 78 -2.47 -13.81 1.48
C PRO A 78 -3.40 -14.62 0.59
N PHE A 79 -3.78 -15.83 1.02
CA PHE A 79 -4.73 -16.68 0.30
C PHE A 79 -6.08 -15.99 0.13
N TYR A 80 -6.66 -15.47 1.22
CA TYR A 80 -7.88 -14.68 1.19
C TYR A 80 -7.75 -13.46 0.27
N ARG A 81 -6.62 -12.74 0.34
CA ARG A 81 -6.40 -11.57 -0.53
C ARG A 81 -6.38 -11.95 -2.02
N PHE A 82 -5.73 -13.06 -2.37
CA PHE A 82 -5.70 -13.58 -3.72
C PHE A 82 -7.11 -13.86 -4.23
N TRP A 83 -7.87 -14.70 -3.53
CA TRP A 83 -9.22 -15.08 -3.95
C TRP A 83 -10.19 -13.90 -3.94
N ASN A 84 -10.06 -13.00 -2.97
CA ASN A 84 -10.83 -11.77 -2.94
C ASN A 84 -10.55 -10.91 -4.18
N GLN A 85 -9.29 -10.74 -4.57
CA GLN A 85 -8.96 -9.94 -5.75
C GLN A 85 -9.34 -10.65 -7.06
N PHE A 86 -9.15 -11.97 -7.13
CA PHE A 86 -9.34 -12.74 -8.35
C PHE A 86 -10.82 -13.04 -8.65
N ILE A 87 -11.59 -13.48 -7.65
CA ILE A 87 -13.03 -13.77 -7.82
C ILE A 87 -13.85 -12.51 -7.59
N PHE A 88 -13.81 -11.95 -6.38
CA PHE A 88 -14.71 -10.85 -6.01
C PHE A 88 -14.31 -9.53 -6.68
N GLY A 89 -13.03 -9.33 -6.95
CA GLY A 89 -12.53 -8.24 -7.77
C GLY A 89 -12.69 -8.45 -9.27
N LEU A 90 -13.34 -9.56 -9.69
CA LEU A 90 -13.57 -9.93 -11.08
C LEU A 90 -12.29 -10.06 -11.93
N GLY A 91 -11.12 -10.23 -11.30
CA GLY A 91 -9.85 -10.45 -12.00
C GLY A 91 -9.84 -11.70 -12.88
N ILE A 92 -10.76 -12.65 -12.65
CA ILE A 92 -11.00 -13.77 -13.58
C ILE A 92 -11.41 -13.31 -14.98
N LEU A 93 -12.09 -12.17 -15.11
CA LEU A 93 -12.49 -11.60 -16.40
C LEU A 93 -11.29 -11.02 -17.17
N ASP A 94 -10.27 -10.58 -16.45
CA ASP A 94 -9.02 -10.07 -17.01
C ASP A 94 -8.04 -11.22 -17.39
N GLY A 95 -8.42 -12.48 -17.19
CA GLY A 95 -7.63 -13.65 -17.57
C GLY A 95 -6.25 -13.69 -16.90
N LYS A 96 -5.18 -13.72 -17.71
CA LYS A 96 -3.80 -13.87 -17.22
C LYS A 96 -3.34 -12.63 -16.45
N GLU A 97 -3.72 -11.43 -16.89
CA GLU A 97 -3.37 -10.17 -16.24
C GLU A 97 -3.99 -10.09 -14.85
N GLY A 98 -5.26 -10.46 -14.73
CA GLY A 98 -5.96 -10.50 -13.45
C GLY A 98 -5.36 -11.52 -12.47
N PHE A 99 -4.92 -12.68 -12.96
CA PHE A 99 -4.18 -13.65 -12.15
C PHE A 99 -2.86 -13.06 -11.62
N ILE A 100 -2.06 -12.43 -12.49
CA ILE A 100 -0.79 -11.81 -12.12
C ILE A 100 -1.02 -10.72 -11.05
N LEU A 101 -2.01 -9.84 -11.26
CA LEU A 101 -2.32 -8.77 -10.32
C LEU A 101 -2.82 -9.31 -8.96
N ALA A 102 -3.68 -10.34 -8.97
CA ALA A 102 -4.14 -10.98 -7.74
C ALA A 102 -2.98 -11.62 -6.98
N TYR A 103 -2.06 -12.30 -7.68
CA TYR A 103 -0.87 -12.91 -7.09
C TYR A 103 0.05 -11.86 -6.47
N VAL A 104 0.38 -10.80 -7.20
CA VAL A 104 1.22 -9.71 -6.70
C VAL A 104 0.58 -9.03 -5.49
N SER A 105 -0.75 -8.84 -5.50
CA SER A 105 -1.49 -8.28 -4.35
C SER A 105 -1.37 -9.18 -3.11
N ALA A 106 -1.55 -10.49 -3.27
CA ALA A 106 -1.39 -11.46 -2.19
C ALA A 106 0.05 -11.49 -1.66
N PHE A 107 1.05 -11.44 -2.54
CA PHE A 107 2.45 -11.39 -2.18
C PHE A 107 2.79 -10.13 -1.37
N SER A 108 2.20 -8.97 -1.68
CA SER A 108 2.39 -7.75 -0.90
C SER A 108 1.93 -7.90 0.56
N VAL A 109 0.83 -8.63 0.78
CA VAL A 109 0.30 -8.94 2.11
C VAL A 109 1.23 -9.90 2.84
N PHE A 110 1.72 -10.94 2.17
CA PHE A 110 2.70 -11.87 2.72
C PHE A 110 3.97 -11.14 3.16
N LYS A 111 4.56 -10.33 2.26
CA LYS A 111 5.79 -9.56 2.50
C LYS A 111 5.69 -8.63 3.71
N ARG A 112 4.54 -7.98 3.89
CA ARG A 112 4.26 -7.17 5.11
C ARG A 112 4.41 -7.99 6.39
N TYR A 113 3.90 -9.22 6.42
CA TYR A 113 4.00 -10.06 7.61
C TYR A 113 5.38 -10.66 7.83
N VAL A 114 6.10 -10.93 6.74
CA VAL A 114 7.52 -11.29 6.81
C VAL A 114 8.31 -10.16 7.44
N ASN A 115 8.17 -8.92 6.95
CA ASN A 115 8.83 -7.76 7.56
C ASN A 115 8.44 -7.56 9.02
N LEU A 116 7.18 -7.79 9.39
CA LEU A 116 6.74 -7.72 10.79
C LEU A 116 7.46 -8.77 11.65
N TRP A 117 7.60 -9.99 11.14
CA TRP A 117 8.30 -11.06 11.84
C TRP A 117 9.80 -10.81 11.97
N LEU A 118 10.44 -10.28 10.92
CA LEU A 118 11.84 -9.85 10.95
C LEU A 118 12.06 -8.76 12.02
N LEU A 119 11.16 -7.78 12.11
CA LEU A 119 11.20 -6.74 13.15
C LEU A 119 11.16 -7.34 14.58
N TYR A 120 10.31 -8.34 14.84
CA TYR A 120 10.28 -9.01 16.14
C TYR A 120 11.54 -9.84 16.43
N ARG A 121 12.21 -10.35 15.39
CA ARG A 121 13.45 -11.12 15.51
C ARG A 121 14.71 -10.27 15.50
N LYS A 122 14.60 -8.95 15.24
CA LYS A 122 15.73 -8.02 15.08
C LYS A 122 16.71 -8.50 13.99
N ILE A 123 16.16 -9.01 12.89
CA ILE A 123 16.93 -9.39 11.71
C ILE A 123 16.66 -8.28 10.68
N ASP A 124 17.68 -7.46 10.41
CA ASP A 124 17.62 -6.40 9.38
C ASP A 124 17.87 -6.99 7.98
#